data_AF-A0A9P0QQ78-F1
#
_entry.id   AF-A0A9P0QQ78-F1
#
_cell.length_a   1.000
_cell.length_b   1.000
_cell.length_c   1.000
_cell.angle_alpha   90.00
_cell.angle_beta   90.00
_cell.angle_gamma   90.00
#
_symmetry.space_group_name_H-M   'P 1'
#
loop_
_entity.id
_entity.type
_entity.pdbx_description
1 polymer ?
#
loop_
_entity_poly.entity_id
_entity_poly.type
_entity_poly.pdbx_seq_one_letter_code
_entity_poly.pdbx_strand_id
1 'polypeptide(L)'
;MSEDTKVPQETILDSFEKIKTHFPAARIKKIMQSDEDIGKVAQATPVVVGRALEIFMANLVEAAVIEAKKNGVRRIGASHVRAAVENTDQFDFLVDAMDKYPPLKN
;
A
#
# COMPACT_ATOMS: atom_id res chain seq x y z
N MET A 1 0.49 -22.17 -4.75
CA MET A 1 0.59 -20.92 -3.98
C MET A 1 -0.15 -21.11 -2.68
N SER A 2 0.52 -21.00 -1.54
CA SER A 2 -0.06 -21.18 -0.21
C SER A 2 -0.94 -20.00 0.18
N GLU A 3 -2.12 -20.29 0.74
CA GLU A 3 -3.10 -19.29 1.22
C GLU A 3 -2.54 -18.37 2.32
N ASP A 4 -1.41 -18.73 2.94
CA ASP A 4 -0.71 -18.01 4.02
C ASP A 4 -0.14 -16.62 3.66
N THR A 5 -0.20 -16.20 2.39
CA THR A 5 0.35 -14.91 1.95
C THR A 5 -0.70 -13.81 1.81
N LYS A 6 -2.00 -14.14 1.88
CA LYS A 6 -3.07 -13.14 1.73
C LYS A 6 -3.60 -12.73 3.09
N VAL A 7 -3.44 -11.46 3.44
CA VAL A 7 -4.09 -10.87 4.61
C VAL A 7 -5.61 -11.02 4.43
N PRO A 8 -6.34 -11.62 5.39
CA PRO A 8 -7.78 -11.78 5.27
C PRO A 8 -8.47 -10.43 5.07
N GLN A 9 -9.49 -10.39 4.21
CA GLN A 9 -10.25 -9.15 3.98
C GLN A 9 -10.89 -8.61 5.26
N GLU A 10 -11.30 -9.49 6.17
CA GLU A 10 -11.81 -9.10 7.50
C GLU A 10 -10.78 -8.30 8.30
N THR A 11 -9.52 -8.75 8.33
CA THR A 11 -8.42 -8.03 9.01
C THR A 11 -8.16 -6.67 8.38
N ILE A 12 -8.26 -6.57 7.05
CA ILE A 12 -8.11 -5.30 6.32
C ILE A 12 -9.23 -4.32 6.68
N LEU A 13 -10.48 -4.81 6.71
CA LEU A 13 -11.66 -3.99 7.02
C LEU A 13 -11.64 -3.52 8.49
N ASP A 14 -11.25 -4.38 9.42
CA ASP A 14 -11.06 -4.02 10.83
C ASP A 14 -9.97 -2.94 11.02
N SER A 15 -8.88 -3.04 10.25
CA SER A 15 -7.85 -2.02 10.24
C SER A 15 -8.35 -0.71 9.63
N PHE A 16 -9.19 -0.78 8.59
CA PHE A 16 -9.80 0.37 7.95
C PHE A 16 -10.77 1.14 8.87
N GLU A 17 -11.61 0.47 9.65
CA GLU A 17 -12.53 1.13 10.60
C GLU A 17 -11.77 1.99 11.64
N LYS A 18 -10.51 1.64 11.92
CA LYS A 18 -9.65 2.39 12.84
C LYS A 18 -8.99 3.60 12.19
N ILE A 19 -8.99 3.72 10.87
CA ILE A 19 -8.40 4.85 10.15
C ILE A 19 -9.31 6.07 10.26
N LYS A 20 -8.91 7.01 11.11
CA LYS A 20 -9.58 8.31 11.28
C LYS A 20 -8.94 9.44 10.45
N THR A 21 -7.79 9.17 9.86
CA THR A 21 -7.01 10.14 9.10
C THR A 21 -7.40 10.09 7.63
N HIS A 22 -7.74 11.24 7.06
CA HIS A 22 -8.10 11.36 5.66
C HIS A 22 -7.05 12.12 4.86
N PHE A 23 -6.75 11.60 3.66
CA PHE A 23 -5.90 12.32 2.72
C PHE A 23 -6.63 13.55 2.17
N PRO A 24 -5.96 14.72 2.08
CA PRO A 24 -6.59 15.92 1.53
C PRO A 24 -6.94 15.74 0.06
N ALA A 25 -8.22 15.89 -0.29
CA ALA A 25 -8.72 15.76 -1.67
C ALA A 25 -7.99 16.69 -2.65
N ALA A 26 -7.64 17.91 -2.23
CA ALA A 26 -6.88 18.85 -3.04
C ALA A 26 -5.46 18.33 -3.39
N ARG A 27 -4.81 17.62 -2.45
CA ARG A 27 -3.48 17.05 -2.69
C ARG A 27 -3.55 15.85 -3.64
N ILE A 28 -4.55 14.99 -3.46
CA ILE A 28 -4.81 13.86 -4.38
C ILE A 28 -5.08 14.39 -5.77
N LYS A 29 -5.97 15.38 -5.92
CA LYS A 29 -6.26 16.01 -7.22
C LYS A 29 -5.00 16.55 -7.89
N LYS A 30 -4.12 17.22 -7.13
CA LYS A 30 -2.86 17.76 -7.68
C LYS A 30 -1.91 16.67 -8.17
N ILE A 31 -1.86 15.52 -7.49
CA ILE A 31 -1.06 14.36 -7.92
C ILE A 31 -1.70 13.69 -9.15
N MET A 32 -3.02 13.56 -9.19
CA MET A 32 -3.70 13.03 -10.38
C MET A 32 -3.43 13.91 -11.61
N GLN A 33 -3.53 15.23 -11.47
CA GLN A 33 -3.29 16.18 -12.56
C GLN A 33 -1.81 16.49 -12.81
N SER A 34 -0.87 15.77 -12.19
CA SER A 34 0.54 15.84 -12.64
C SER A 34 0.77 15.00 -13.89
N ASP A 35 -0.15 14.09 -14.19
CA ASP A 35 -0.25 13.44 -15.48
C ASP A 35 -0.92 14.41 -16.48
N GLU A 36 -0.22 14.73 -17.56
CA GLU A 36 -0.67 15.72 -18.56
C GLU A 36 -1.92 15.26 -19.32
N ASP A 37 -2.18 13.95 -19.38
CA ASP A 37 -3.36 13.38 -20.02
C ASP A 37 -4.62 13.50 -19.14
N ILE A 38 -4.48 13.88 -17.86
CA ILE A 38 -5.59 14.04 -16.92
C ILE A 38 -6.09 15.49 -16.92
N GLY A 39 -7.20 15.71 -17.64
CA GLY A 39 -7.91 16.98 -17.69
C GLY A 39 -8.74 17.30 -16.43
N LYS A 40 -10.03 17.62 -16.62
CA LYS A 40 -10.93 17.98 -15.50
C LYS A 40 -11.34 16.74 -14.71
N VAL A 41 -11.18 16.80 -13.38
CA VAL A 41 -11.55 15.73 -12.44
C VAL A 41 -12.80 16.14 -11.65
N ALA A 42 -13.79 15.24 -11.54
CA ALA A 42 -14.99 15.45 -10.74
C ALA A 42 -14.66 15.56 -9.25
N GLN A 43 -15.43 16.33 -8.48
CA GLN A 43 -15.15 16.58 -7.06
C GLN A 43 -15.17 15.31 -6.20
N ALA A 44 -16.00 14.32 -6.55
CA ALA A 44 -16.08 13.05 -5.82
C ALA A 44 -14.85 12.16 -6.05
N THR A 45 -14.18 12.26 -7.20
CA THR A 45 -13.10 11.32 -7.58
C THR A 45 -11.91 11.35 -6.60
N PRO A 46 -11.33 12.51 -6.23
CA PRO A 46 -10.23 12.54 -5.27
C PRO A 46 -10.62 12.04 -3.88
N VAL A 47 -11.89 12.19 -3.48
CA VAL A 47 -12.40 11.70 -2.18
C VAL A 47 -12.42 10.17 -2.17
N VAL A 48 -12.95 9.55 -3.23
CA VAL A 48 -12.99 8.08 -3.38
C VAL A 48 -11.58 7.51 -3.49
N VAL A 49 -10.71 8.14 -4.28
CA VAL A 49 -9.29 7.75 -4.38
C VAL A 49 -8.61 7.86 -3.02
N GLY A 50 -8.92 8.87 -2.21
CA GLY A 50 -8.41 8.99 -0.84
C GLY A 50 -8.78 7.79 0.04
N ARG A 51 -10.03 7.32 -0.05
CA ARG A 51 -10.47 6.10 0.66
C ARG A 51 -9.77 4.84 0.16
N ALA A 52 -9.61 4.71 -1.17
CA ALA A 52 -8.86 3.59 -1.74
C ALA A 52 -7.39 3.60 -1.29
N LEU A 53 -6.76 4.78 -1.21
CA LEU A 53 -5.40 4.95 -0.72
C LEU A 53 -5.24 4.54 0.75
N GLU A 54 -6.22 4.85 1.60
CA GLU A 54 -6.23 4.41 3.01
C GLU A 54 -6.21 2.87 3.11
N ILE A 55 -7.09 2.19 2.35
CA ILE A 55 -7.18 0.72 2.30
C ILE A 55 -5.89 0.13 1.73
N PHE A 56 -5.37 0.72 0.65
CA PHE A 56 -4.12 0.30 0.03
C PHE A 56 -2.95 0.37 1.02
N MET A 57 -2.83 1.45 1.79
CA MET A 57 -1.77 1.61 2.79
C MET A 57 -1.89 0.56 3.91
N ALA A 58 -3.11 0.26 4.37
CA ALA A 58 -3.33 -0.80 5.36
C ALA A 58 -2.87 -2.17 4.82
N ASN A 59 -3.23 -2.51 3.58
CA ASN A 59 -2.84 -3.76 2.95
C ASN A 59 -1.32 -3.90 2.82
N LEU A 60 -0.66 -2.84 2.37
CA LEU A 60 0.80 -2.83 2.19
C LEU A 60 1.52 -2.98 3.54
N VAL A 61 1.03 -2.31 4.59
CA VAL A 61 1.60 -2.43 5.94
C VAL A 61 1.40 -3.83 6.50
N GLU A 62 0.22 -4.41 6.39
CA GLU A 62 -0.04 -5.78 6.86
C GLU A 62 0.82 -6.83 6.12
N ALA A 63 0.99 -6.69 4.80
CA ALA A 63 1.90 -7.54 4.04
C ALA A 63 3.35 -7.40 4.52
N ALA A 64 3.81 -6.16 4.78
CA ALA A 64 5.13 -5.92 5.36
C ALA A 64 5.28 -6.46 6.79
N VAL A 65 4.21 -6.49 7.59
CA VAL A 65 4.18 -7.12 8.91
C VAL A 65 4.37 -8.63 8.80
N ILE A 66 3.75 -9.28 7.82
CA ILE A 66 3.93 -10.72 7.57
C ILE A 66 5.41 -11.01 7.28
N GLU A 67 6.04 -10.24 6.39
CA GLU A 67 7.46 -10.41 6.07
C GLU A 67 8.38 -10.12 7.27
N ALA A 68 8.09 -9.11 8.08
CA ALA A 68 8.82 -8.84 9.32
C ALA A 68 8.70 -10.00 10.34
N LYS A 69 7.50 -10.58 10.48
CA LYS A 69 7.26 -11.74 11.35
C LYS A 69 8.00 -12.99 10.86
N LYS A 70 8.03 -13.24 9.55
CA LYS A 70 8.82 -14.33 8.94
C LYS A 70 10.32 -14.20 9.28
N ASN A 71 10.84 -12.97 9.31
CA ASN A 71 12.21 -12.68 9.70
C ASN A 71 12.45 -12.65 11.22
N GLY A 72 11.42 -12.89 12.04
CA GLY A 72 11.53 -12.87 13.50
C GLY A 72 11.75 -11.49 14.11
N VAL A 73 11.48 -10.41 13.37
CA VAL A 73 11.67 -9.03 13.84
C VAL A 73 10.35 -8.32 14.09
N ARG A 74 10.34 -7.42 15.07
CA ARG A 74 9.16 -6.60 15.41
C ARG A 74 9.14 -5.25 14.68
N ARG A 75 10.25 -4.86 14.05
CA ARG A 75 10.41 -3.56 13.37
C ARG A 75 10.37 -3.75 11.86
N ILE A 76 9.43 -3.08 11.21
CA ILE A 76 9.35 -3.01 9.75
C ILE A 76 10.42 -2.04 9.24
N GLY A 77 11.05 -2.40 8.12
CA GLY A 77 12.07 -1.62 7.43
C GLY A 77 11.85 -1.69 5.92
N ALA A 78 12.58 -0.90 5.14
CA ALA A 78 12.39 -0.81 3.69
C ALA A 78 12.53 -2.17 2.98
N SER A 79 13.44 -3.03 3.45
CA SER A 79 13.63 -4.38 2.91
C SER A 79 12.39 -5.28 3.10
N HIS A 80 11.66 -5.14 4.21
CA HIS A 80 10.41 -5.88 4.44
C HIS A 80 9.29 -5.40 3.53
N VAL A 81 9.23 -4.10 3.26
CA VAL A 81 8.26 -3.52 2.31
C VAL A 81 8.58 -3.99 0.89
N ARG A 82 9.86 -3.99 0.50
CA ARG A 82 10.31 -4.53 -0.79
C ARG A 82 9.90 -6.00 -0.95
N ALA A 83 10.18 -6.83 0.05
CA ALA A 83 9.76 -8.24 0.02
C ALA A 83 8.24 -8.41 -0.04
N ALA A 84 7.47 -7.58 0.65
CA ALA A 84 6.02 -7.62 0.60
C ALA A 84 5.48 -7.28 -0.81
N VAL A 85 6.12 -6.31 -1.48
CA VAL A 85 5.82 -5.93 -2.86
C VAL A 85 6.16 -7.05 -3.82
N GLU A 86 7.37 -7.62 -3.73
CA GLU A 86 7.85 -8.69 -4.63
C GLU A 86 7.06 -10.01 -4.45
N ASN A 87 6.53 -10.29 -3.26
CA ASN A 87 5.79 -11.51 -2.96
C ASN A 87 4.26 -11.37 -3.15
N THR A 88 3.76 -10.20 -3.56
CA THR A 88 2.31 -9.95 -3.69
C THR A 88 2.00 -9.40 -5.08
N ASP A 89 1.38 -10.23 -5.93
CA ASP A 89 1.04 -9.87 -7.33
C ASP A 89 0.27 -8.55 -7.47
N GLN A 90 -0.58 -8.21 -6.50
CA GLN A 90 -1.37 -6.96 -6.51
C GLN A 90 -0.50 -5.70 -6.35
N PHE A 91 0.74 -5.84 -5.89
CA PHE A 91 1.69 -4.75 -5.69
C PHE A 91 2.75 -4.66 -6.79
N ASP A 92 2.62 -5.43 -7.88
CA ASP A 92 3.58 -5.44 -9.00
C ASP A 92 3.88 -4.03 -9.55
N PHE A 93 2.89 -3.13 -9.55
CA PHE A 93 3.06 -1.72 -9.95
C PHE A 93 4.06 -0.91 -9.08
N LEU A 94 4.49 -1.45 -7.93
CA LEU A 94 5.48 -0.83 -7.04
C LEU A 94 6.89 -1.39 -7.20
N VAL A 95 7.11 -2.46 -7.98
CA VAL A 95 8.40 -3.16 -8.08
C VAL A 95 9.51 -2.20 -8.50
N ASP A 96 9.31 -1.46 -9.59
CA ASP A 96 10.28 -0.48 -10.10
C ASP A 96 10.59 0.63 -9.07
N ALA A 97 9.60 1.03 -8.27
CA ALA A 97 9.79 2.03 -7.24
C ALA A 97 10.63 1.53 -6.05
N MET A 98 10.67 0.20 -5.84
CA MET A 98 11.38 -0.45 -4.73
C MET A 98 12.82 -0.82 -5.05
N ASP A 99 13.24 -0.81 -6.33
CA ASP A 99 14.57 -1.27 -6.74
C ASP A 99 15.74 -0.54 -6.08
N LYS A 100 15.53 0.72 -5.70
CA LYS A 100 16.51 1.53 -4.97
C LYS A 100 16.76 1.07 -3.52
N TYR A 101 15.91 0.22 -2.96
CA TYR A 101 16.04 -0.29 -1.58
C TYR A 101 16.64 -1.69 -1.57
N PRO A 102 17.56 -2.02 -0.64
CA PRO A 102 18.15 -3.35 -0.61
C PRO A 102 17.10 -4.43 -0.30
N PRO A 103 17.20 -5.62 -0.96
CA PRO A 103 16.36 -6.76 -0.60
C PRO A 103 16.72 -7.27 0.79
N LEU A 104 15.85 -8.13 1.35
CA LEU A 104 16.17 -8.84 2.58
C LEU A 104 17.41 -9.71 2.38
N LYS A 105 18.34 -9.65 3.33
CA LYS A 105 19.47 -10.58 3.38
C LYS A 105 18.95 -11.88 3.98
N ASN A 106 19.03 -12.96 3.20
CA ASN A 106 18.79 -14.33 3.67
C ASN A 106 19.79 -14.72 4.76
#